data_AF-A0A2T9Q2Y2-F1
#
_entry.id   AF-A0A2T9Q2Y2-F1
#
_cell.length_a   1.000
_cell.length_b   1.000
_cell.length_c   1.000
_cell.angle_alpha   90.00
_cell.angle_beta   90.00
_cell.angle_gamma   90.00
#
_symmetry.space_group_name_H-M   'P 1'
#
loop_
_entity.id
_entity.type
_entity.pdbx_description
1 polymer ?
#
loop_
_entity_poly.entity_id
_entity_poly.type
_entity_poly.pdbx_seq_one_letter_code
_entity_poly.pdbx_strand_id
1 'polypeptide(L)'
;MAESNVSVQAFKGFLEELMSLNIMKEATARNLKNSSARLLTVVKEEEMDDVTKLDVNELAERYINATEPKPSDSSITAYKSRMESAIKKFVAYQAGETIPYIPVERQEEEEELVELKQPVEVKSATPSSYSLPVVIRPELGVTVTISGIPTDLTSEEAERISSILKVYVRPH
;
A
#
# COMPACT_ATOMS: atom_id res chain seq x y z
N MET A 1 -5.34 0.66 -35.51
CA MET A 1 -5.52 0.31 -34.08
C MET A 1 -4.12 0.02 -33.57
N ALA A 2 -3.60 0.80 -32.63
CA ALA A 2 -2.27 0.54 -32.09
C ALA A 2 -2.29 -0.83 -31.40
N GLU A 3 -1.37 -1.72 -31.76
CA GLU A 3 -1.23 -3.00 -31.07
C GLU A 3 -0.87 -2.72 -29.61
N SER A 4 -1.75 -3.11 -28.68
CA SER A 4 -1.52 -2.97 -27.24
C SER A 4 -0.38 -3.88 -26.82
N ASN A 5 0.79 -3.32 -26.49
CA ASN A 5 1.94 -4.10 -26.03
C ASN A 5 1.75 -4.49 -24.56
N VAL A 6 1.26 -5.69 -24.29
CA VAL A 6 0.96 -6.18 -22.93
C VAL A 6 2.10 -7.00 -22.30
N SER A 7 3.33 -6.92 -22.85
CA SER A 7 4.49 -7.64 -22.31
C SER A 7 4.89 -7.20 -20.91
N VAL A 8 5.58 -8.07 -20.18
CA VAL A 8 6.14 -7.76 -18.86
C VAL A 8 7.13 -6.60 -18.92
N GLN A 9 7.86 -6.46 -20.02
CA GLN A 9 8.79 -5.35 -20.22
C GLN A 9 8.05 -4.01 -20.40
N ALA A 10 6.97 -4.00 -21.19
CA ALA A 10 6.13 -2.81 -21.32
C ALA A 10 5.47 -2.44 -19.98
N PHE A 11 5.04 -3.42 -19.20
CA PHE A 11 4.53 -3.20 -17.85
C PHE A 11 5.57 -2.57 -16.92
N LYS A 12 6.83 -3.02 -16.96
CA LYS A 12 7.93 -2.41 -16.20
C LYS A 12 8.12 -0.94 -16.58
N GLY A 13 8.12 -0.62 -17.88
CA GLY A 13 8.18 0.78 -18.35
C GLY A 13 7.03 1.63 -17.82
N PHE A 14 5.81 1.11 -17.91
CA PHE A 14 4.63 1.78 -17.34
C PHE A 14 4.78 2.08 -15.85
N LEU A 15 5.28 1.14 -15.04
CA LEU A 15 5.50 1.35 -13.61
C LEU A 15 6.52 2.47 -13.32
N GLU A 16 7.49 2.69 -14.20
CA GLU A 16 8.46 3.79 -14.08
C GLU A 16 7.82 5.14 -14.43
N GLU A 17 6.94 5.15 -15.44
CA GLU A 17 6.21 6.34 -15.88
C GLU A 17 5.09 6.77 -14.92
N LEU A 18 4.58 5.87 -14.06
CA LEU A 18 3.48 6.17 -13.12
C LEU A 18 3.67 7.45 -12.30
N MET A 19 4.91 7.76 -11.90
CA MET A 19 5.21 8.96 -11.11
C MET A 19 5.17 10.25 -11.95
N SER A 20 5.45 10.17 -13.26
CA SER A 20 5.41 11.30 -14.19
C SER A 20 4.03 11.54 -14.79
N LEU A 21 3.15 10.54 -14.80
CA LEU A 21 1.82 10.65 -15.41
C LEU A 21 0.86 11.58 -14.63
N ASN A 22 1.16 11.93 -13.38
CA ASN A 22 0.35 12.79 -12.49
C ASN A 22 -1.14 12.39 -12.38
N ILE A 23 -1.44 11.11 -12.65
CA ILE A 23 -2.79 10.51 -12.60
C ILE A 23 -3.17 10.02 -11.19
N MET A 24 -2.23 10.04 -10.25
CA MET A 24 -2.42 9.59 -8.87
C MET A 24 -1.39 10.23 -7.95
N LYS A 25 -1.63 10.16 -6.64
CA LYS A 25 -0.66 10.62 -5.63
C LYS A 25 0.69 9.91 -5.83
N GLU A 26 1.79 10.66 -5.74
CA GLU A 26 3.16 10.16 -5.90
C GLU A 26 3.43 8.95 -4.99
N ALA A 27 2.97 9.02 -3.74
CA ALA A 27 3.09 7.92 -2.78
C ALA A 27 2.41 6.63 -3.28
N THR A 28 1.25 6.74 -3.93
CA THR A 28 0.53 5.61 -4.51
C THR A 28 1.26 5.03 -5.71
N ALA A 29 1.73 5.87 -6.63
CA ALA A 29 2.54 5.45 -7.78
C ALA A 29 3.81 4.70 -7.34
N ARG A 30 4.54 5.27 -6.37
CA ARG A 30 5.73 4.66 -5.78
C ARG A 30 5.43 3.31 -5.12
N ASN A 31 4.31 3.21 -4.41
CA ASN A 31 3.91 1.95 -3.77
C ASN A 31 3.58 0.86 -4.78
N LEU A 32 2.86 1.20 -5.86
CA LEU A 32 2.58 0.27 -6.97
C LEU A 32 3.91 -0.21 -7.59
N LYS A 33 4.77 0.72 -8.02
CA LYS A 33 6.08 0.41 -8.60
C LYS A 33 6.90 -0.52 -7.70
N ASN A 34 7.15 -0.13 -6.46
CA ASN A 34 8.03 -0.87 -5.55
C ASN A 34 7.49 -2.26 -5.20
N SER A 35 6.17 -2.40 -5.10
CA SER A 35 5.54 -3.67 -4.74
C SER A 35 5.53 -4.63 -5.92
N SER A 36 5.13 -4.15 -7.10
CA SER A 36 5.16 -4.94 -8.34
C SER A 36 6.57 -5.34 -8.72
N ALA A 37 7.56 -4.44 -8.58
CA ALA A 37 8.95 -4.73 -8.91
C ALA A 37 9.52 -5.94 -8.14
N ARG A 38 9.08 -6.17 -6.90
CA ARG A 38 9.48 -7.34 -6.10
C ARG A 38 8.97 -8.64 -6.69
N LEU A 39 7.70 -8.71 -7.06
CA LEU A 39 7.13 -9.93 -7.66
C LEU A 39 7.64 -10.16 -9.09
N LEU A 40 7.99 -9.10 -9.80
CA LEU A 40 8.58 -9.19 -11.13
C LEU A 40 10.00 -9.78 -11.16
N THR A 41 10.68 -9.94 -10.02
CA THR A 41 12.01 -10.57 -9.97
C THR A 41 11.96 -12.09 -10.12
N VAL A 42 10.78 -12.70 -9.98
CA VAL A 42 10.59 -14.16 -10.01
C VAL A 42 9.70 -14.63 -11.17
N VAL A 43 9.42 -13.73 -12.11
CA VAL A 43 8.78 -14.06 -13.39
C VAL A 43 9.77 -14.84 -14.26
N LYS A 44 9.33 -15.96 -14.82
CA LYS A 44 10.18 -16.78 -15.69
C LYS A 44 10.19 -16.22 -17.11
N GLU A 45 11.18 -16.62 -17.90
CA GLU A 45 11.35 -16.13 -19.27
C GLU A 45 10.14 -16.46 -20.15
N GLU A 46 9.57 -17.66 -20.00
CA GLU A 46 8.39 -18.10 -20.75
C GLU A 46 7.09 -17.34 -20.40
N GLU A 47 7.09 -16.55 -19.33
CA GLU A 47 5.93 -15.77 -18.87
C GLU A 47 6.07 -14.28 -19.23
N MET A 48 7.15 -13.88 -19.91
CA MET A 48 7.45 -12.46 -20.17
C MET A 48 6.58 -11.82 -21.26
N ASP A 49 5.92 -12.63 -22.09
CA ASP A 49 5.19 -12.17 -23.27
C ASP A 49 3.88 -11.44 -22.94
N ASP A 50 3.20 -11.80 -21.85
CA ASP A 50 1.88 -11.28 -21.52
C ASP A 50 1.67 -11.19 -20.00
N VAL A 51 1.69 -9.96 -19.48
CA VAL A 51 1.56 -9.69 -18.05
C VAL A 51 0.18 -10.07 -17.50
N THR A 52 -0.87 -10.11 -18.36
CA THR A 52 -2.24 -10.39 -17.94
C THR A 52 -2.48 -11.86 -17.60
N LYS A 53 -1.57 -12.75 -18.03
CA LYS A 53 -1.60 -14.18 -17.78
C LYS A 53 -0.85 -14.60 -16.51
N LEU A 54 -0.14 -13.67 -15.87
CA LEU A 54 0.62 -13.95 -14.65
C LEU A 54 -0.31 -14.29 -13.49
N ASP A 55 -0.06 -15.41 -12.81
CA ASP A 55 -0.69 -15.71 -11.52
C ASP A 55 0.07 -14.99 -10.40
N VAL A 56 -0.55 -13.94 -9.87
CA VAL A 56 0.04 -13.12 -8.80
C VAL A 56 0.23 -13.92 -7.49
N ASN A 57 -0.59 -14.95 -7.24
CA ASN A 57 -0.40 -15.83 -6.09
C ASN A 57 0.85 -16.69 -6.25
N GLU A 58 1.01 -17.30 -7.43
CA GLU A 58 2.17 -18.14 -7.72
C GLU A 58 3.48 -17.32 -7.68
N LEU A 59 3.45 -16.10 -8.22
CA LEU A 59 4.59 -15.17 -8.12
C LEU A 59 4.90 -14.81 -6.66
N ALA A 60 3.90 -14.61 -5.82
CA ALA A 60 4.12 -14.36 -4.40
C ALA A 60 4.77 -15.55 -3.69
N GLU A 61 4.33 -16.78 -3.97
CA GLU A 61 4.94 -18.00 -3.44
C GLU A 61 6.39 -18.16 -3.90
N ARG A 62 6.66 -17.97 -5.20
CA ARG A 62 8.02 -17.97 -5.74
C ARG A 62 8.88 -16.90 -5.07
N TYR A 63 8.36 -15.70 -4.85
CA TYR A 63 9.08 -14.60 -4.21
C TYR A 63 9.43 -14.92 -2.75
N ILE A 64 8.51 -15.51 -1.98
CA ILE A 64 8.76 -15.96 -0.60
C ILE A 64 9.87 -17.02 -0.57
N ASN A 65 9.84 -17.96 -1.52
CA ASN A 65 10.83 -19.05 -1.58
C ASN A 65 12.21 -18.58 -2.06
N ALA A 66 12.27 -17.52 -2.86
CA ALA A 66 13.52 -16.98 -3.41
C ALA A 66 14.18 -15.89 -2.54
N THR A 67 13.51 -15.37 -1.51
CA THR A 67 13.97 -14.19 -0.76
C THR A 67 14.27 -14.52 0.71
N GLU A 68 15.45 -14.13 1.18
CA GLU A 68 15.81 -14.12 2.61
C GLU A 68 16.25 -12.72 3.07
N PRO A 69 15.78 -12.21 4.24
CA PRO A 69 14.82 -12.85 5.14
C PRO A 69 13.41 -12.89 4.54
N LYS A 70 12.60 -13.86 5.00
CA LYS A 70 11.24 -14.04 4.50
C LYS A 70 10.39 -12.79 4.74
N PRO A 71 9.69 -12.26 3.72
CA PRO A 71 8.74 -11.18 3.90
C PRO A 71 7.61 -11.59 4.85
N SER A 72 7.05 -10.62 5.58
CA SER A 72 5.86 -10.86 6.40
C SER A 72 4.62 -11.09 5.54
N ASP A 73 3.62 -11.80 6.08
CA ASP A 73 2.32 -12.03 5.40
C ASP A 73 1.66 -10.73 4.98
N SER A 74 1.69 -9.72 5.86
CA SER A 74 1.14 -8.39 5.56
C SER A 74 1.80 -7.73 4.34
N SER A 75 3.10 -7.93 4.16
CA SER A 75 3.85 -7.42 3.01
C SER A 75 3.48 -8.16 1.74
N ILE A 76 3.35 -9.49 1.81
CA ILE A 76 2.94 -10.32 0.67
C ILE A 76 1.53 -9.95 0.20
N THR A 77 0.56 -9.83 1.12
CA THR A 77 -0.80 -9.39 0.79
C THR A 77 -0.79 -8.02 0.08
N ALA A 78 0.04 -7.09 0.57
CA ALA A 78 0.16 -5.78 -0.04
C ALA A 78 0.82 -5.84 -1.44
N TYR A 79 1.81 -6.72 -1.65
CA TYR A 79 2.45 -6.90 -2.96
C TYR A 79 1.47 -7.43 -3.99
N LYS A 80 0.68 -8.45 -3.62
CA LYS A 80 -0.34 -9.03 -4.50
C LYS A 80 -1.37 -8.01 -4.94
N SER A 81 -2.01 -7.34 -3.98
CA SER A 81 -3.05 -6.33 -4.25
C SER A 81 -2.54 -5.18 -5.13
N ARG A 82 -1.30 -4.72 -4.90
CA ARG A 82 -0.71 -3.64 -5.69
C ARG A 82 -0.34 -4.11 -7.10
N MET A 83 0.15 -5.34 -7.26
CA MET A 83 0.44 -5.90 -8.58
C MET A 83 -0.83 -6.07 -9.41
N GLU A 84 -1.89 -6.63 -8.85
CA GLU A 84 -3.19 -6.76 -9.52
C GLU A 84 -3.76 -5.39 -9.94
N SER A 85 -3.72 -4.42 -9.02
CA SER A 85 -4.17 -3.04 -9.29
C SER A 85 -3.33 -2.36 -10.37
N ALA A 86 -2.02 -2.58 -10.39
CA ALA A 86 -1.12 -2.06 -11.41
C ALA A 86 -1.37 -2.70 -12.78
N ILE A 87 -1.58 -4.02 -12.85
CA ILE A 87 -1.91 -4.72 -14.10
C ILE A 87 -3.21 -4.18 -14.68
N LYS A 88 -4.26 -4.01 -13.86
CA LYS A 88 -5.53 -3.42 -14.32
C LYS A 88 -5.35 -2.01 -14.89
N LYS A 89 -4.52 -1.18 -14.23
CA LYS A 89 -4.22 0.17 -14.69
C LYS A 89 -3.40 0.20 -15.98
N PHE A 90 -2.46 -0.74 -16.12
CA PHE A 90 -1.66 -0.88 -17.33
C PHE A 90 -2.50 -1.31 -18.53
N VAL A 91 -3.41 -2.26 -18.36
CA VAL A 91 -4.33 -2.68 -19.43
C VAL A 91 -5.20 -1.51 -19.88
N ALA A 92 -5.77 -0.74 -18.94
CA ALA A 92 -6.53 0.46 -19.27
C ALA A 92 -5.68 1.52 -19.99
N TYR A 93 -4.43 1.74 -19.53
CA TYR A 93 -3.49 2.66 -20.18
C TYR A 93 -3.20 2.25 -21.64
N GLN A 94 -2.97 0.96 -21.90
CA GLN A 94 -2.72 0.45 -23.24
C GLN A 94 -3.95 0.52 -24.16
N ALA A 95 -5.15 0.40 -23.58
CA ALA A 95 -6.40 0.57 -24.32
C ALA A 95 -6.71 2.05 -24.63
N GLY A 96 -5.91 3.00 -24.13
CA GLY A 96 -6.22 4.43 -24.20
C GLY A 96 -7.46 4.80 -23.38
N GLU A 97 -7.86 3.93 -22.46
CA GLU A 97 -9.00 4.14 -21.57
C GLU A 97 -8.61 5.02 -20.38
N THR A 98 -9.62 5.55 -19.70
CA THR A 98 -9.38 6.25 -18.44
C THR A 98 -8.77 5.26 -17.45
N ILE A 99 -7.56 5.54 -16.97
CA ILE A 99 -6.91 4.69 -15.98
C ILE A 99 -7.80 4.62 -14.75
N PRO A 100 -8.20 3.42 -14.29
CA PRO A 100 -9.07 3.27 -13.14
C PRO A 100 -8.32 3.73 -11.87
N TYR A 101 -8.47 5.01 -11.58
CA TYR A 101 -8.20 5.60 -10.28
C TYR A 101 -9.50 5.51 -9.48
N ILE A 102 -9.65 4.39 -8.79
CA ILE A 102 -10.54 4.34 -7.65
C ILE A 102 -9.63 4.75 -6.49
N PRO A 103 -9.70 6.00 -5.98
CA PRO A 103 -9.21 6.21 -4.63
C PRO A 103 -9.94 5.16 -3.81
N VAL A 104 -9.21 4.37 -3.02
CA VAL A 104 -9.89 3.67 -1.93
C VAL A 104 -10.23 4.77 -0.91
N GLU A 105 -11.17 5.62 -1.28
CA GLU A 105 -12.20 6.10 -0.36
C GLU A 105 -12.77 4.82 0.21
N ARG A 106 -12.34 4.48 1.43
CA ARG A 106 -13.11 3.55 2.22
C ARG A 106 -14.43 4.28 2.45
N GLN A 107 -15.43 4.01 1.61
CA GLN A 107 -16.74 4.66 1.53
C GLN A 107 -17.04 5.57 2.72
N GLU A 108 -16.87 6.87 2.50
CA GLU A 108 -17.65 7.88 3.19
C GLU A 108 -19.03 7.84 2.52
N GLU A 109 -19.93 7.00 3.02
CA GLU A 109 -21.35 7.11 2.68
C GLU A 109 -21.89 8.37 3.37
N GLU A 110 -21.92 9.49 2.64
CA GLU A 110 -22.83 10.60 2.93
C GLU A 110 -24.26 10.14 2.59
N GLU A 111 -24.92 9.47 3.53
CA GLU A 111 -26.40 9.42 3.54
C GLU A 111 -26.92 10.68 4.21
N GLU A 112 -27.45 11.57 3.35
CA GLU A 112 -28.32 12.68 3.67
C GLU A 112 -29.49 12.17 4.54
N LEU A 113 -29.54 12.63 5.78
CA LEU A 113 -30.57 12.31 6.76
C LEU A 113 -31.95 12.78 6.26
N VAL A 114 -32.84 11.84 5.94
CA VAL A 114 -34.29 12.03 6.12
C VAL A 114 -34.88 10.87 6.92
N GLU A 115 -34.94 11.09 8.24
CA GLU A 115 -35.95 10.67 9.21
C GLU A 115 -36.91 9.50 8.90
N LEU A 116 -36.73 8.36 9.61
CA LEU A 116 -37.61 7.79 10.67
C LEU A 116 -37.72 6.24 10.67
N LYS A 117 -37.38 5.66 11.85
CA LYS A 117 -37.78 4.34 12.44
C LYS A 117 -37.18 3.09 11.76
N GLN A 118 -36.58 2.08 12.41
CA GLN A 118 -36.48 1.57 13.79
C GLN A 118 -35.49 0.34 13.74
N PRO A 119 -35.21 -0.44 14.81
CA PRO A 119 -34.12 -0.27 15.78
C PRO A 119 -33.13 -1.47 15.82
N VAL A 120 -31.80 -1.31 15.74
CA VAL A 120 -30.91 -2.44 16.12
C VAL A 120 -29.60 -2.00 16.81
N GLU A 121 -29.59 -2.28 18.11
CA GLU A 121 -28.50 -2.64 19.02
C GLU A 121 -27.03 -2.40 18.64
N VAL A 122 -26.51 -1.31 19.22
CA VAL A 122 -25.26 -1.15 20.00
C VAL A 122 -24.25 -2.31 19.95
N LYS A 123 -23.11 -2.12 19.26
CA LYS A 123 -21.82 -2.72 19.66
C LYS A 123 -20.61 -1.80 19.38
N SER A 124 -20.03 -1.33 20.49
CA SER A 124 -18.59 -1.16 20.74
C SER A 124 -17.78 -0.29 19.77
N ALA A 125 -17.70 1.01 20.06
CA ALA A 125 -16.67 1.89 19.52
C ALA A 125 -15.27 1.43 19.98
N THR A 126 -14.42 1.03 19.04
CA THR A 126 -12.97 0.90 19.27
C THR A 126 -12.29 2.11 18.62
N PRO A 127 -11.41 2.84 19.33
CA PRO A 127 -10.76 4.01 18.76
C PRO A 127 -9.77 3.56 17.65
N SER A 128 -9.94 4.13 16.47
CA SER A 128 -9.05 3.92 15.32
C SER A 128 -7.65 4.44 15.64
N SER A 129 -6.60 3.77 15.19
CA SER A 129 -5.20 4.12 15.48
C SER A 129 -4.33 4.26 14.21
N TYR A 130 -3.31 5.11 14.25
CA TYR A 130 -2.36 5.37 13.15
C TYR A 130 -0.88 5.18 13.56
N SER A 131 0.02 5.10 12.57
CA SER A 131 1.47 4.95 12.78
C SER A 131 2.25 6.10 12.16
N LEU A 132 3.23 6.65 12.90
CA LEU A 132 4.01 7.82 12.51
C LEU A 132 5.53 7.55 12.63
N PRO A 133 6.32 7.70 11.55
CA PRO A 133 7.77 7.63 11.60
C PRO A 133 8.38 8.96 12.09
N VAL A 134 9.18 8.91 13.16
CA VAL A 134 9.89 10.03 13.77
C VAL A 134 11.39 9.86 13.60
N VAL A 135 12.06 10.85 13.03
CA VAL A 135 13.53 10.88 12.94
C VAL A 135 14.09 11.37 14.28
N ILE A 136 14.90 10.56 14.94
CA ILE A 136 15.44 10.88 16.28
C ILE A 136 16.94 11.20 16.29
N ARG A 137 17.71 10.74 15.30
CA ARG A 137 19.11 11.17 15.12
C ARG A 137 19.37 11.39 13.63
N PRO A 138 19.21 12.63 13.13
CA PRO A 138 19.42 12.95 11.72
C PRO A 138 20.83 12.60 11.25
N GLU A 139 21.83 12.92 12.08
CA GLU A 139 23.27 12.70 11.80
C GLU A 139 23.64 11.22 11.55
N LEU A 140 22.85 10.30 12.10
CA LEU A 140 23.08 8.85 12.03
C LEU A 140 21.98 8.13 11.22
N GLY A 141 21.04 8.88 10.63
CA GLY A 141 19.90 8.33 9.88
C GLY A 141 18.94 7.47 10.71
N VAL A 142 18.89 7.64 12.03
CA VAL A 142 18.06 6.78 12.91
C VAL A 142 16.62 7.29 12.96
N THR A 143 15.70 6.45 12.52
CA THR A 143 14.25 6.69 12.51
C THR A 143 13.50 5.66 13.37
N VAL A 144 12.52 6.10 14.15
CA VAL A 144 11.65 5.24 14.97
C VAL A 144 10.20 5.42 14.55
N THR A 145 9.52 4.31 14.29
CA THR A 145 8.09 4.30 13.97
C THR A 145 7.28 4.10 15.24
N ILE A 146 6.44 5.06 15.60
CA ILE A 146 5.47 4.94 16.68
C ILE A 146 4.17 4.42 16.06
N SER A 147 3.71 3.23 16.46
CA SER A 147 2.51 2.59 15.93
C SER A 147 1.41 2.49 16.97
N GLY A 148 0.15 2.55 16.52
CA GLY A 148 -1.00 2.40 17.39
C GLY A 148 -1.39 3.67 18.14
N ILE A 149 -1.11 4.85 17.58
CA ILE A 149 -1.52 6.13 18.15
C ILE A 149 -3.03 6.30 17.91
N PRO A 150 -3.87 6.39 18.96
CA PRO A 150 -5.31 6.64 18.79
C PRO A 150 -5.57 7.94 18.03
N THR A 151 -6.59 7.95 17.20
CA THR A 151 -7.01 9.13 16.42
C THR A 151 -7.57 10.26 17.28
N ASP A 152 -7.97 9.94 18.50
CA ASP A 152 -8.51 10.81 19.55
C ASP A 152 -7.55 11.02 20.72
N LEU A 153 -6.24 10.80 20.52
CA LEU A 153 -5.22 10.91 21.58
C LEU A 153 -5.33 12.25 22.32
N THR A 154 -5.59 12.17 23.62
CA THR A 154 -5.66 13.35 24.50
C THR A 154 -4.28 13.79 24.99
N SER A 155 -4.18 15.04 25.47
CA SER A 155 -2.92 15.58 26.00
C SER A 155 -2.40 14.77 27.21
N GLU A 156 -3.29 14.29 28.08
CA GLU A 156 -2.92 13.48 29.25
C GLU A 156 -2.35 12.11 28.85
N GLU A 157 -2.94 11.47 27.83
CA GLU A 157 -2.46 10.18 27.31
C GLU A 157 -1.11 10.34 26.60
N ALA A 158 -0.93 11.41 25.84
CA ALA A 158 0.35 11.74 25.21
C ALA A 158 1.46 11.95 26.26
N GLU A 159 1.18 12.66 27.36
CA GLU A 159 2.11 12.84 28.47
C GLU A 159 2.47 11.52 29.15
N ARG A 160 1.50 10.62 29.32
CA ARG A 160 1.72 9.29 29.90
C ARG A 160 2.64 8.44 29.01
N ILE A 161 2.41 8.42 27.69
CA ILE A 161 3.27 7.72 26.72
C ILE A 161 4.70 8.29 26.76
N SER A 162 4.84 9.63 26.77
CA SER A 162 6.13 10.30 26.87
C SER A 162 6.90 9.93 28.15
N SER A 163 6.19 9.86 29.28
CA SER A 163 6.78 9.53 30.58
C SER A 163 7.35 8.12 30.62
N ILE A 164 6.65 7.14 30.04
CA ILE A 164 7.13 5.76 29.93
C ILE A 164 8.42 5.70 29.09
N LEU A 165 8.43 6.38 27.94
CA LEU A 165 9.61 6.40 27.05
C LEU A 165 10.83 7.00 27.76
N LYS A 166 10.64 8.03 28.60
CA LYS A 166 11.71 8.65 29.39
C LYS A 166 12.36 7.69 30.38
N VAL A 167 11.66 6.68 30.90
CA VAL A 167 12.22 5.69 31.84
C VAL A 167 13.31 4.83 31.19
N TYR A 168 13.19 4.56 29.89
CA TYR A 168 14.16 3.74 29.15
C TYR A 168 15.39 4.53 28.65
N VAL A 169 15.42 5.84 28.92
CA VAL A 169 16.58 6.68 28.59
C VAL A 169 17.73 6.30 29.53
N ARG A 170 18.82 5.80 28.96
CA ARG A 170 20.04 5.56 29.73
C ARG A 170 20.72 6.90 30.02
N PRO A 171 21.16 7.16 31.26
CA PRO A 171 21.96 8.33 31.56
C PRO A 171 23.26 8.27 30.74
N HIS A 172 23.59 9.38 30.10
CA HIS A 172 24.90 9.64 29.50
C HIS A 172 25.69 10.55 30.41
#